data_AF-A0A4Y2P684-F1
#
_entry.id   AF-A0A4Y2P684-F1
#
_cell.length_a   1.000
_cell.length_b   1.000
_cell.length_c   1.000
_cell.angle_alpha   90.00
_cell.angle_beta   90.00
_cell.angle_gamma   90.00
#
_symmetry.space_group_name_H-M   'P 1'
#
loop_
_entity.id
_entity.type
_entity.pdbx_description
1 polymer ?
#
loop_
_entity_poly.entity_id
_entity_poly.type
_entity_poly.pdbx_seq_one_letter_code
_entity_poly.pdbx_strand_id
1 'polypeptide(L)'
;MASRRRMDDSGGWRAVGRIEAGQSITDAALFFGVHHSVISRLWKKFQTSQTVVRRPVAGRPRVTTPAEDRYIAVVAKRNQRSTSTRVTSMVTAAIGKTTSATTVRRRLYMNGLYARVPRICVPLSVQSRGARLKWCCQHVNWSVSDCGSDYVHR
;
A
#
# COMPACT_ATOMS: atom_id res chain seq x y z
N MET A 1 27.57 23.90 8.23
CA MET A 1 26.26 24.01 7.54
C MET A 1 25.17 24.21 8.58
N ALA A 2 24.50 25.36 8.60
CA ALA A 2 23.43 25.62 9.58
C ALA A 2 22.22 24.73 9.28
N SER A 3 21.84 23.90 10.26
CA SER A 3 20.64 23.06 10.19
C SER A 3 19.42 23.95 9.97
N ARG A 4 18.71 23.78 8.84
CA ARG A 4 17.42 24.44 8.59
C ARG A 4 16.37 23.83 9.51
N ARG A 5 16.35 24.24 10.78
CA ARG A 5 15.31 23.85 11.72
C ARG A 5 14.00 24.52 11.33
N ARG A 6 12.95 23.71 11.16
CA ARG A 6 11.61 24.15 10.82
C ARG A 6 10.88 24.60 12.09
N MET A 7 10.18 25.73 12.03
CA MET A 7 9.27 26.17 13.09
C MET A 7 8.07 25.22 13.17
N ASP A 8 7.75 24.77 14.38
CA ASP A 8 6.62 23.88 14.63
C ASP A 8 5.28 24.62 14.48
N ASP A 9 4.23 23.88 14.12
CA ASP A 9 2.89 24.44 13.85
C ASP A 9 2.29 25.09 15.13
N SER A 10 2.64 24.57 16.32
CA SER A 10 2.26 25.18 17.61
C SER A 10 2.92 26.55 17.84
N GLY A 11 4.19 26.70 17.45
CA GLY A 11 4.90 27.97 17.49
C GLY A 11 4.31 28.98 16.50
N GLY A 12 3.81 28.49 15.37
CA GLY A 12 3.18 29.33 14.36
C GLY A 12 1.90 30.03 14.87
N TRP A 13 0.99 29.32 15.55
CA TRP A 13 -0.21 29.95 16.14
C TRP A 13 0.14 30.99 17.20
N ARG A 14 1.16 30.73 18.03
CA ARG A 14 1.64 31.69 19.03
C ARG A 14 2.25 32.94 18.38
N ALA A 15 2.95 32.77 17.25
CA ALA A 15 3.49 33.90 16.49
C ALA A 15 2.39 34.75 15.87
N VAL A 16 1.34 34.13 15.33
CA VAL A 16 0.17 34.86 14.80
C VAL A 16 -0.51 35.66 15.91
N GLY A 17 -0.81 35.04 17.06
CA GLY A 17 -1.46 35.75 18.18
C GLY A 17 -0.64 36.92 18.73
N ARG A 18 0.70 36.82 18.72
CA ARG A 18 1.58 37.94 19.09
C ARG A 18 1.49 39.12 18.11
N ILE A 19 1.42 38.83 16.81
CA ILE A 19 1.29 39.85 15.77
C ILE A 19 -0.10 40.50 15.82
N GLU A 20 -1.15 39.71 16.06
CA GLU A 20 -2.51 40.23 16.26
C GLU A 20 -2.62 41.11 17.52
N ALA A 21 -1.85 40.81 18.57
CA ALA A 21 -1.71 41.66 19.76
C ALA A 21 -0.84 42.93 19.53
N GLY A 22 -0.43 43.21 18.29
CA GLY A 22 0.30 44.42 17.90
C GLY A 22 1.83 44.34 18.02
N GLN A 23 2.42 43.17 18.30
CA GLN A 23 3.88 43.04 18.31
C GLN A 23 4.47 43.10 16.89
N SER A 24 5.68 43.65 16.79
CA SER A 24 6.41 43.68 15.52
C SER A 24 6.85 42.27 15.08
N ILE A 25 6.96 42.05 13.77
CA ILE A 25 7.44 40.78 13.19
C ILE A 25 8.86 40.45 13.67
N THR A 26 9.70 41.47 13.84
CA THR A 26 11.08 41.34 14.33
C THR A 26 11.12 40.87 15.78
N ASP A 27 10.29 41.43 16.65
CA ASP A 27 10.24 41.03 18.06
C ASP A 27 9.70 39.61 18.23
N ALA A 28 8.67 39.26 17.44
CA ALA A 28 8.18 37.89 17.38
C ALA A 28 9.28 36.92 16.91
N ALA A 29 10.06 37.29 15.89
CA ALA A 29 11.15 36.46 15.38
C ALA A 29 12.26 36.24 16.42
N LEU A 30 12.65 37.29 17.14
CA LEU A 30 13.60 37.23 18.24
C LEU A 30 13.08 36.32 19.37
N PHE A 31 11.82 36.45 19.76
CA PHE A 31 11.19 35.61 20.79
C PHE A 31 11.25 34.12 20.45
N PHE A 32 11.02 33.75 19.19
CA PHE A 32 11.08 32.36 18.74
C PHE A 32 12.49 31.88 18.33
N GLY A 33 13.50 32.75 18.35
CA GLY A 33 14.86 32.41 17.89
C GLY A 33 14.91 32.00 16.42
N VAL A 34 13.98 32.48 15.60
CA VAL A 34 13.91 32.19 14.16
C VAL A 34 14.26 33.43 13.35
N HIS A 35 14.72 33.22 12.13
CA HIS A 35 14.97 34.33 11.22
C HIS A 35 13.66 35.07 10.88
N HIS A 36 13.69 36.41 10.83
CA HIS A 36 12.50 37.26 10.60
C HIS A 36 11.68 36.86 9.36
N SER A 37 12.35 36.36 8.31
CA SER A 37 11.69 35.91 7.07
C SER A 37 10.77 34.71 7.26
N VAL A 38 10.93 33.92 8.34
CA VAL A 38 10.03 32.83 8.70
C VAL A 38 8.69 33.39 9.18
N ILE A 39 8.74 34.34 10.13
CA ILE A 39 7.55 35.01 10.68
C ILE A 39 6.85 35.84 9.61
N SER A 40 7.60 36.57 8.77
CA SER A 40 7.02 37.34 7.66
C SER A 40 6.27 36.47 6.66
N ARG A 41 6.84 35.31 6.26
CA ARG A 41 6.17 34.36 5.36
C ARG A 41 4.96 33.71 6.02
N LEU A 42 5.05 33.40 7.31
CA LEU A 42 3.95 32.86 8.09
C LEU A 42 2.78 33.86 8.14
N TRP A 43 3.05 35.13 8.46
CA TRP A 43 2.04 36.18 8.53
C TRP A 43 1.35 36.41 7.19
N LYS A 44 2.11 36.53 6.10
CA LYS A 44 1.54 36.63 4.73
C LYS A 44 0.63 35.45 4.40
N LYS A 45 1.07 34.22 4.73
CA LYS A 45 0.26 33.01 4.52
C LYS A 45 -1.02 33.06 5.35
N PHE A 46 -0.94 33.48 6.61
CA PHE A 46 -2.08 33.58 7.51
C PHE A 46 -3.11 34.58 6.98
N GLN A 47 -2.69 35.76 6.53
CA GLN A 47 -3.57 36.75 5.92
C GLN A 47 -4.37 36.19 4.73
N THR A 48 -3.75 35.34 3.88
CA THR A 48 -4.45 34.75 2.73
C THR A 48 -5.32 33.55 3.07
N SER A 49 -4.87 32.69 3.98
CA SER A 49 -5.45 31.35 4.18
C SER A 49 -6.12 31.14 5.53
N GLN A 50 -6.01 32.10 6.44
CA GLN A 50 -6.50 32.07 7.82
C GLN A 50 -6.07 30.81 8.58
N THR A 51 -4.96 30.19 8.15
CA THR A 51 -4.44 28.97 8.76
C THR A 51 -2.92 28.96 8.80
N VAL A 52 -2.41 28.60 9.97
CA VAL A 52 -0.98 28.36 10.18
C VAL A 52 -0.59 26.96 9.71
N VAL A 53 -1.54 26.02 9.74
CA VAL A 53 -1.33 24.60 9.41
C VAL A 53 -0.80 24.45 7.99
N ARG A 54 0.21 23.59 7.84
CA ARG A 54 0.79 23.32 6.53
C ARG A 54 -0.24 22.64 5.62
N ARG A 55 -0.42 23.18 4.41
CA ARG A 55 -1.22 22.51 3.38
C ARG A 55 -0.56 21.18 3.01
N PRO A 56 -1.32 20.07 2.92
CA PRO A 56 -0.78 18.83 2.41
C PRO A 56 -0.27 19.09 0.98
N VAL A 57 1.00 18.79 0.76
CA VAL A 57 1.61 18.92 -0.56
C VAL A 57 1.42 17.58 -1.27
N ALA A 58 0.80 17.62 -2.46
CA ALA A 58 0.72 16.42 -3.29
C ALA A 58 2.14 15.96 -3.63
N GLY A 59 2.39 14.65 -3.51
CA GLY A 59 3.64 14.05 -3.93
C GLY A 59 3.79 14.07 -5.45
N ARG A 60 4.90 13.50 -5.94
CA ARG A 60 5.13 13.31 -7.38
C ARG A 60 3.96 12.54 -8.00
N PRO A 61 3.44 12.97 -9.18
CA PRO A 61 2.35 12.26 -9.84
C PRO A 61 2.76 10.81 -10.17
N ARG A 62 1.76 9.93 -10.17
CA ARG A 62 1.94 8.52 -10.47
C ARG A 62 2.23 8.34 -11.97
N VAL A 63 3.11 7.39 -12.30
CA VAL A 63 3.37 6.98 -13.68
C VAL A 63 2.15 6.27 -14.29
N THR A 64 1.42 5.54 -13.44
CA THR A 64 0.24 4.77 -13.86
C THR A 64 -1.07 5.45 -13.47
N THR A 65 -2.10 5.29 -14.31
CA THR A 65 -3.47 5.75 -14.04
C THR A 65 -4.29 4.64 -13.34
N PRO A 66 -5.41 4.98 -12.67
CA PRO A 66 -6.28 3.95 -12.07
C PRO A 66 -6.86 2.94 -13.07
N ALA A 67 -7.04 3.32 -14.34
CA ALA A 67 -7.49 2.39 -15.38
C ALA A 67 -6.38 1.39 -15.76
N GLU A 68 -5.14 1.89 -15.93
CA GLU A 68 -3.97 1.06 -16.18
C GLU A 68 -3.71 0.10 -15.00
N ASP A 69 -3.86 0.57 -13.76
CA ASP A 69 -3.70 -0.26 -12.54
C ASP A 69 -4.72 -1.43 -12.51
N ARG A 70 -5.96 -1.19 -12.92
CA ARG A 70 -6.98 -2.25 -13.07
C ARG A 70 -6.61 -3.23 -14.16
N TYR A 71 -6.13 -2.75 -15.30
CA TYR A 71 -5.70 -3.59 -16.40
C TYR A 71 -4.53 -4.50 -15.99
N ILE A 72 -3.53 -3.96 -15.28
CA ILE A 72 -2.41 -4.73 -14.72
C ILE A 72 -2.92 -5.89 -13.85
N ALA A 73 -3.91 -5.64 -12.98
CA ALA A 73 -4.48 -6.67 -12.14
C ALA A 73 -5.21 -7.76 -12.95
N VAL A 74 -5.96 -7.38 -14.00
CA VAL A 74 -6.65 -8.32 -14.89
C VAL A 74 -5.64 -9.21 -15.64
N VAL A 75 -4.59 -8.61 -16.21
CA VAL A 75 -3.54 -9.36 -16.93
C VAL A 75 -2.84 -10.35 -16.00
N ALA A 76 -2.53 -9.94 -14.77
CA ALA A 76 -1.92 -10.83 -13.79
C ALA A 76 -2.87 -11.97 -13.35
N LYS A 77 -4.17 -11.68 -13.14
CA LYS A 77 -5.17 -12.71 -12.81
C LYS A 77 -5.37 -13.73 -13.92
N ARG A 78 -5.33 -13.29 -15.18
CA ARG A 78 -5.37 -14.19 -16.36
C ARG A 78 -4.12 -15.05 -16.47
N ASN A 79 -2.97 -14.50 -16.09
CA ASN A 79 -1.67 -15.16 -16.20
C ASN A 79 -1.01 -15.39 -14.83
N GLN A 80 -1.67 -16.13 -13.94
CA GLN A 80 -1.32 -16.24 -12.50
C GLN A 80 0.13 -16.68 -12.21
N ARG A 81 0.74 -17.46 -13.12
CA ARG A 81 2.13 -17.95 -12.98
C ARG A 81 3.18 -16.99 -13.56
N SER A 82 2.77 -15.85 -14.11
CA SER A 82 3.70 -14.88 -14.68
C SER A 82 4.47 -14.13 -13.62
N THR A 83 5.76 -13.92 -13.88
CA THR A 83 6.57 -12.97 -13.11
C THR A 83 6.15 -11.53 -13.41
N SER A 84 6.46 -10.61 -12.50
CA SER A 84 6.17 -9.18 -12.69
C SER A 84 6.81 -8.63 -13.97
N THR A 85 8.02 -9.09 -14.34
CA THR A 85 8.68 -8.70 -15.59
C THR A 85 7.86 -9.11 -16.81
N ARG A 86 7.33 -10.34 -16.84
CA ARG A 86 6.48 -10.81 -17.95
C ARG A 86 5.18 -10.02 -18.02
N VAL A 87 4.58 -9.71 -16.86
CA VAL A 87 3.38 -8.84 -16.80
C VAL A 87 3.71 -7.44 -17.32
N THR A 88 4.85 -6.88 -16.99
CA THR A 88 5.31 -5.59 -17.52
C THR A 88 5.42 -5.62 -19.04
N SER A 89 6.06 -6.63 -19.62
CA SER A 89 6.17 -6.76 -21.08
C SER A 89 4.79 -6.79 -21.75
N MET A 90 3.83 -7.55 -21.21
CA MET A 90 2.45 -7.60 -21.73
C MET A 90 1.74 -6.26 -21.60
N VAL A 91 1.88 -5.58 -20.46
CA VAL A 91 1.24 -4.28 -20.19
C VAL A 91 1.83 -3.19 -21.08
N THR A 92 3.15 -3.16 -21.26
CA THR A 92 3.81 -2.19 -22.14
C THR A 92 3.47 -2.45 -23.60
N ALA A 93 3.36 -3.72 -24.04
CA ALA A 93 2.91 -4.03 -25.39
C ALA A 93 1.47 -3.59 -25.66
N ALA A 94 0.57 -3.72 -24.68
CA ALA A 94 -0.84 -3.36 -24.85
C ALA A 94 -1.10 -1.84 -24.73
N ILE A 95 -0.41 -1.15 -23.80
CA ILE A 95 -0.65 0.26 -23.48
C ILE A 95 0.30 1.19 -24.25
N GLY A 96 1.45 0.69 -24.71
CA GLY A 96 2.51 1.49 -25.33
C GLY A 96 3.32 2.35 -24.33
N LYS A 97 3.06 2.20 -23.03
CA LYS A 97 3.76 2.95 -21.96
C LYS A 97 4.84 2.11 -21.31
N THR A 98 6.05 2.66 -21.22
CA THR A 98 7.16 2.05 -20.49
C THR A 98 6.90 2.14 -19.00
N THR A 99 6.70 0.97 -18.37
CA THR A 99 6.54 0.86 -16.92
C THR A 99 7.60 -0.09 -16.37
N SER A 100 8.13 0.17 -15.18
CA SER A 100 9.12 -0.74 -14.58
C SER A 100 8.43 -1.93 -13.91
N ALA A 101 9.13 -3.08 -13.90
CA ALA A 101 8.66 -4.28 -13.18
C ALA A 101 8.39 -4.01 -11.70
N THR A 102 9.18 -3.14 -11.06
CA THR A 102 8.97 -2.70 -9.68
C THR A 102 7.66 -1.94 -9.51
N THR A 103 7.30 -1.07 -10.47
CA THR A 103 6.02 -0.35 -10.45
C THR A 103 4.86 -1.32 -10.58
N VAL A 104 4.92 -2.23 -11.55
CA VAL A 104 3.91 -3.28 -11.74
C VAL A 104 3.76 -4.13 -10.48
N ARG A 105 4.86 -4.59 -9.89
CA ARG A 105 4.84 -5.35 -8.63
C ARG A 105 4.16 -4.59 -7.49
N ARG A 106 4.46 -3.30 -7.31
CA ARG A 106 3.78 -2.46 -6.33
C ARG A 106 2.28 -2.38 -6.59
N ARG A 107 1.85 -2.27 -7.85
CA ARG A 107 0.41 -2.27 -8.22
C ARG A 107 -0.26 -3.60 -7.92
N LEU A 108 0.40 -4.71 -8.18
CA LEU A 108 -0.10 -6.03 -7.84
C LEU A 108 -0.29 -6.17 -6.33
N TYR A 109 0.67 -5.72 -5.52
CA TYR A 109 0.54 -5.72 -4.06
C TYR A 109 -0.62 -4.86 -3.54
N MET A 110 -0.81 -3.66 -4.10
CA MET A 110 -1.95 -2.80 -3.72
C MET A 110 -3.30 -3.44 -4.07
N ASN A 111 -3.33 -4.36 -5.03
CA ASN A 111 -4.52 -5.13 -5.41
C ASN A 111 -4.60 -6.50 -4.70
N GLY A 112 -3.74 -6.76 -3.69
CA GLY A 112 -3.73 -8.00 -2.94
C GLY A 112 -3.20 -9.23 -3.70
N LEU A 113 -2.51 -9.01 -4.84
CA LEU A 113 -1.91 -10.07 -5.64
C LEU A 113 -0.46 -10.28 -5.20
N TYR A 114 -0.23 -11.35 -4.46
CA TYR A 114 1.07 -11.76 -3.93
C TYR A 114 1.56 -13.00 -4.66
N ALA A 115 2.89 -13.14 -4.78
CA ALA A 115 3.47 -14.43 -5.12
C ALA A 115 3.13 -15.43 -4.00
N ARG A 116 2.66 -16.63 -4.38
CA ARG A 116 2.40 -17.72 -3.43
C ARG A 116 3.32 -18.89 -3.76
N VAL A 117 3.85 -19.52 -2.72
CA VAL A 117 4.57 -20.79 -2.84
C VAL A 117 3.56 -21.90 -2.54
N PRO A 118 3.47 -22.95 -3.37
CA PRO A 118 2.61 -24.09 -3.06
C PRO A 118 3.02 -24.68 -1.71
N ARG A 119 2.03 -25.11 -0.92
CA ARG A 119 2.32 -25.81 0.33
C ARG A 119 3.10 -27.08 0.00
N ILE A 120 4.26 -27.24 0.63
CA ILE A 120 4.99 -28.50 0.55
C ILE A 120 4.17 -29.52 1.34
N CYS A 121 3.63 -30.50 0.63
CA CYS A 121 2.90 -31.63 1.22
C CYS A 121 3.78 -32.87 1.12
N VAL A 122 3.76 -33.73 2.14
CA VAL A 122 4.37 -35.06 2.06
C VAL A 122 3.63 -35.84 0.96
N PRO A 123 4.31 -36.30 -0.11
CA PRO A 123 3.67 -37.08 -1.15
C PRO A 123 3.08 -38.36 -0.54
N LEU A 124 1.83 -38.68 -0.88
CA LEU A 124 1.24 -39.97 -0.50
C LEU A 124 2.03 -41.10 -1.15
N SER A 125 2.41 -42.11 -0.36
CA SER A 125 3.00 -43.34 -0.90
C SER A 125 2.02 -44.00 -1.88
N VAL A 126 2.54 -44.73 -2.87
CA VAL A 126 1.71 -45.45 -3.86
C VAL A 126 0.71 -46.38 -3.16
N GLN A 127 1.15 -47.06 -2.11
CA GLN A 127 0.31 -47.93 -1.28
C GLN A 127 -0.84 -47.16 -0.61
N SER A 128 -0.55 -46.00 0.00
CA SER A 128 -1.57 -45.18 0.66
C SER A 128 -2.59 -44.59 -0.32
N ARG A 129 -2.16 -44.25 -1.55
CA ARG A 129 -3.07 -43.84 -2.64
C ARG A 129 -4.02 -44.97 -3.03
N GLY A 130 -3.49 -46.18 -3.19
CA GLY A 130 -4.28 -47.36 -3.51
C GLY A 130 -5.30 -47.71 -2.41
N ALA A 131 -4.88 -47.68 -1.14
CA ALA A 131 -5.76 -47.94 0.00
C ALA A 131 -6.90 -46.91 0.09
N ARG A 132 -6.60 -45.62 -0.11
CA ARG A 132 -7.62 -44.57 -0.13
C ARG A 132 -8.60 -44.73 -1.28
N LEU A 133 -8.10 -45.03 -2.48
CA LEU A 133 -8.97 -45.26 -3.64
C LEU A 133 -9.90 -46.46 -3.40
N LYS A 134 -9.35 -47.58 -2.91
CA LYS A 134 -10.14 -48.77 -2.57
C LYS A 134 -11.22 -48.47 -1.54
N TRP A 135 -10.86 -47.72 -0.49
CA TRP A 135 -11.80 -47.30 0.54
C TRP A 135 -12.91 -46.42 -0.06
N CYS A 136 -12.57 -45.37 -0.81
CA CYS A 136 -13.55 -44.55 -1.52
C CYS A 136 -14.47 -45.38 -2.42
N CYS A 137 -13.92 -46.32 -3.19
CA CYS A 137 -14.69 -47.19 -4.09
C CYS A 137 -15.66 -48.13 -3.33
N GLN A 138 -15.27 -48.62 -2.16
CA GLN A 138 -16.14 -49.45 -1.31
C GLN A 138 -17.27 -48.63 -0.66
N HIS A 139 -17.05 -47.32 -0.50
CA HIS A 139 -17.91 -46.41 0.25
C HIS A 139 -18.60 -45.38 -0.66
N VAL A 140 -18.73 -45.67 -1.97
CA VAL A 140 -19.31 -44.74 -2.97
C VAL A 140 -20.76 -44.38 -2.67
N ASN A 141 -21.54 -45.33 -2.14
CA ASN A 141 -22.97 -45.16 -1.88
C ASN A 141 -23.27 -44.83 -0.40
N TRP A 142 -22.26 -44.47 0.39
CA TRP A 142 -22.46 -44.15 1.80
C TRP A 142 -23.28 -42.88 1.99
N SER A 143 -24.29 -42.98 2.84
CA SER A 143 -25.09 -41.87 3.34
C SER A 143 -24.56 -41.38 4.69
N VAL A 144 -25.02 -40.21 5.16
CA VAL A 144 -24.59 -39.62 6.45
C VAL A 144 -24.86 -40.56 7.64
N SER A 145 -25.85 -41.44 7.53
CA SER A 145 -26.18 -42.48 8.51
C SER A 145 -25.16 -43.61 8.60
N ASP A 146 -24.44 -43.92 7.51
CA ASP A 146 -23.48 -45.03 7.44
C ASP A 146 -22.12 -44.66 8.03
N CYS A 147 -21.77 -43.36 8.02
CA CYS A 147 -20.49 -42.83 8.48
C CYS A 147 -20.21 -43.02 9.99
N GLY A 148 -21.23 -43.30 10.80
CA GLY A 148 -21.12 -43.42 12.27
C GLY A 148 -20.90 -44.84 12.80
N SER A 149 -21.19 -45.88 12.00
CA SER A 149 -21.20 -47.27 12.47
C SER A 149 -19.80 -47.92 12.50
N ASP A 150 -18.87 -47.45 11.66
CA ASP A 150 -17.56 -48.07 11.45
C ASP A 150 -16.43 -47.58 12.40
N TYR A 151 -16.71 -46.64 13.30
CA TYR A 151 -15.73 -46.15 14.28
C TYR A 151 -15.53 -47.08 15.49
N VAL A 152 -16.32 -48.17 15.62
CA VAL A 152 -16.35 -49.03 16.82
C VAL A 152 -15.34 -50.19 16.77
N HIS A 153 -14.67 -50.44 15.64
CA HIS A 153 -13.75 -51.58 15.47
C HIS A 153 -12.34 -51.20 15.00
N ARG A 154 -11.78 -50.08 15.49
CA ARG A 154 -10.35 -49.79 15.38
C ARG A 154 -9.65 -49.78 16.73
#